data_AF-A0A7V0KQZ4-F1
#
_entry.id   AF-A0A7V0KQZ4-F1
#
_cell.length_a   1.000
_cell.length_b   1.000
_cell.length_c   1.000
_cell.angle_alpha   90.00
_cell.angle_beta   90.00
_cell.angle_gamma   90.00
#
_symmetry.space_group_name_H-M   'P 1'
#
loop_
_entity.id
_entity.type
_entity.pdbx_description
1 polymer ?
#
loop_
_entity_poly.entity_id
_entity_poly.type
_entity_poly.pdbx_seq_one_letter_code
_entity_poly.pdbx_strand_id
1 'polypeptide(L)' 'MPKKSIYRVVFFNQGKVYEVYAGHVGQGDLYGFIDVSGLIFGAR' A
#
# COMPACT_ATOMS: atom_id res chain seq x y z
N MET A 1 -21.05 -9.67 1.78
CA MET A 1 -19.82 -9.06 2.33
C MET A 1 -19.01 -8.51 1.16
N PRO A 2 -18.60 -7.24 1.14
CA PRO A 2 -17.78 -6.71 0.05
C PRO A 2 -16.46 -7.49 -0.01
N LYS A 3 -16.02 -7.86 -1.22
CA LYS A 3 -14.70 -8.49 -1.42
C LYS A 3 -13.64 -7.51 -0.91
N LYS A 4 -12.79 -7.98 0.01
CA LYS A 4 -11.65 -7.20 0.49
C LYS A 4 -10.69 -7.00 -0.68
N SER A 5 -10.57 -5.78 -1.19
CA SER A 5 -9.63 -5.46 -2.27
C SER A 5 -8.21 -5.57 -1.75
N ILE A 6 -7.33 -6.17 -2.55
CA ILE A 6 -5.89 -6.13 -2.34
C ILE A 6 -5.32 -5.17 -3.36
N TYR A 7 -4.59 -4.17 -2.87
CA TYR A 7 -3.91 -3.18 -3.68
C TYR A 7 -2.45 -3.58 -3.84
N ARG A 8 -1.92 -3.39 -5.05
CA ARG A 8 -0.48 -3.44 -5.33
C ARG A 8 0.03 -2.01 -5.42
N VAL A 9 0.88 -1.62 -4.49
CA VAL A 9 1.48 -0.28 -4.42
C VAL A 9 2.92 -0.37 -4.90
N VAL A 10 3.25 0.40 -5.94
CA VAL A 10 4.60 0.48 -6.50
C VAL A 10 5.10 1.90 -6.29
N PHE A 11 6.28 2.05 -5.68
CA PHE A 11 6.85 3.35 -5.36
C PHE A 11 8.36 3.35 -5.49
N PHE A 12 8.93 4.53 -5.73
CA PHE A 12 10.37 4.73 -5.76
C PHE A 12 10.88 5.12 -4.38
N ASN A 13 11.97 4.50 -3.94
CA ASN A 13 12.65 4.83 -2.70
C ASN A 13 14.16 4.63 -2.87
N GLN A 14 14.93 5.70 -2.72
CA GLN A 14 16.41 5.68 -2.74
C GLN A 14 17.02 4.93 -3.94
N GLY A 15 16.62 5.28 -5.16
CA GLY A 15 17.20 4.65 -6.36
C GLY A 15 16.58 3.31 -6.74
N LYS A 16 15.65 2.78 -5.94
CA LYS A 16 15.05 1.46 -6.16
C LYS A 16 13.53 1.57 -6.26
N VAL A 17 12.94 0.72 -7.09
CA VAL A 17 11.49 0.53 -7.17
C VAL A 17 11.11 -0.59 -6.21
N TYR A 18 10.16 -0.31 -5.32
CA TYR A 18 9.60 -1.27 -4.39
C TYR A 18 8.17 -1.57 -4.77
N GLU A 19 7.76 -2.81 -4.50
CA GLU A 19 6.39 -3.28 -4.63
C GLU A 19 5.93 -3.83 -3.28
N VAL A 20 4.76 -3.40 -2.83
CA VAL A 20 4.09 -3.93 -1.63
C VAL A 20 2.62 -4.20 -1.91
N TYR A 21 2.05 -5.15 -1.17
CA TYR A 21 0.62 -5.45 -1.21
C TYR A 21 -0.05 -4.96 0.07
N ALA A 22 -1.21 -4.32 -0.06
CA ALA A 22 -1.93 -3.72 1.05
C ALA A 22 -3.44 -3.99 0.97
N GLY A 23 -4.07 -4.12 2.13
CA GLY A 23 -5.53 -4.25 2.23
C GLY A 23 -6.28 -2.92 2.20
N HIS A 24 -5.59 -1.79 2.41
CA HIS A 24 -6.19 -0.46 2.41
C HIS A 24 -5.23 0.58 1.84
N VAL A 25 -5.76 1.44 0.98
CA VAL A 25 -5.09 2.62 0.42
C VAL A 25 -6.11 3.76 0.44
N GLY A 26 -5.77 4.88 1.09
CA GLY A 26 -6.68 6.00 1.28
C GLY A 26 -5.95 7.32 1.45
N GLN A 27 -6.71 8.42 1.53
CA GLN A 27 -6.15 9.73 1.83
C GLN A 27 -5.72 9.78 3.30
N GLY A 28 -4.49 10.24 3.55
CA GLY A 28 -3.99 10.44 4.91
C GLY A 28 -4.47 11.77 5.52
N ASP A 29 -4.17 11.97 6.79
CA ASP A 29 -4.57 13.17 7.55
C ASP A 29 -3.93 14.47 7.01
N LEU A 30 -2.77 14.35 6.36
CA LEU A 30 -2.08 15.47 5.71
C LEU A 30 -2.48 15.55 4.24
N TYR A 31 -2.87 16.75 3.81
CA TYR A 31 -3.21 17.00 2.41
C TYR A 31 -2.03 16.63 1.49
N GLY A 32 -2.34 15.86 0.44
CA GLY A 32 -1.34 15.38 -0.53
C GLY A 32 -0.66 14.07 -0.14
N PHE A 33 -0.99 13.48 1.01
CA PHE A 33 -0.45 12.19 1.44
C PHE A 33 -1.48 11.06 1.30
N ILE A 34 -0.97 9.85 1.07
CA ILE A 34 -1.73 8.62 0.94
C ILE A 34 -1.28 7.66 2.03
N ASP A 35 -2.24 7.14 2.79
CA ASP A 35 -2.00 6.13 3.80
C ASP A 35 -2.17 4.75 3.18
N VAL A 36 -1.12 3.94 3.30
CA VAL A 36 -1.09 2.54 2.87
C VAL A 36 -1.00 1.67 4.12
N SER A 37 -2.04 0.90 4.41
CA SER A 37 -2.14 0.12 5.65
C SER A 37 -2.64 -1.30 5.44
N GLY A 38 -2.46 -2.14 6.46
CA GLY A 38 -2.70 -3.58 6.35
C GLY A 38 -1.78 -4.23 5.32
N LEU A 39 -0.47 -3.95 5.43
CA LEU A 39 0.56 -4.55 4.58
C LEU A 39 0.49 -6.07 4.70
N ILE A 40 0.47 -6.73 3.54
CA ILE A 40 0.41 -8.18 3.43
C ILE A 40 1.81 -8.66 3.09
N PHE A 41 2.41 -9.40 4.03
CA PHE A 41 3.71 -10.03 3.84
C PHE A 41 3.50 -11.52 3.60
N GLY A 42 3.99 -12.03 2.47
CA GLY A 42 4.12 -13.46 2.26
C GLY A 42 5.43 -13.92 2.90
N ALA A 43 5.34 -14.64 4.02
CA ALA A 43 6.46 -15.43 4.51
C ALA A 43 6.83 -16.46 3.44
N ARG A 44 8.14 -16.58 3.17
CA ARG A 44 8.71 -17.58 2.26
C ARG A 44 8.22 -18.99 2.56
#